data_AF-A0A377V323-F1
#
_entry.id   AF-A0A377V323-F1
#
_cell.length_a   1.000
_cell.length_b   1.000
_cell.length_c   1.000
_cell.angle_alpha   90.00
_cell.angle_beta   90.00
_cell.angle_gamma   90.00
#
_symmetry.space_group_name_H-M   'P 1'
#
loop_
_entity.id
_entity.type
_entity.pdbx_description
1 polymer ?
#
loop_
_entity_poly.entity_id
_entity_poly.type
_entity_poly.pdbx_seq_one_letter_code
_entity_poly.pdbx_strand_id
1 'polypeptide(L)'
;MVNATPLGMKASDPLPLDVDRLAPGAWVGEVVMTQEYTPLLRAAQARQCHIQRGTDMLFEMIPAYLRFFDLPVATPEQLRTLAEIRY
;
A
#
# COMPACT_ATOMS: atom_id res chain seq x y z
N MET A 1 8.94 -6.22 -5.28
CA MET A 1 9.25 -6.21 -3.84
C MET A 1 7.98 -5.87 -3.08
N VAL A 2 7.73 -6.50 -1.93
CA VAL A 2 6.58 -6.17 -1.07
C VAL A 2 7.06 -5.92 0.36
N ASN A 3 6.80 -4.72 0.89
CA ASN A 3 7.02 -4.42 2.31
C ASN A 3 5.77 -4.81 3.10
N ALA A 4 5.85 -5.94 3.81
CA ALA A 4 4.83 -6.42 4.74
C ALA A 4 5.25 -6.22 6.22
N THR A 5 6.24 -5.38 6.47
CA THR A 5 6.72 -5.07 7.82
C THR A 5 6.12 -3.75 8.32
N PRO A 6 6.26 -3.43 9.62
CA PRO A 6 5.88 -2.12 10.13
C PRO A 6 6.80 -0.96 9.69
N LEU A 7 7.90 -1.22 8.98
CA LEU A 7 8.82 -0.16 8.54
C LEU A 7 8.13 0.81 7.59
N GLY A 8 8.20 2.10 7.89
CA GLY A 8 7.52 3.16 7.15
C GLY A 8 6.32 3.73 7.89
N MET A 9 5.94 3.17 9.05
CA MET A 9 4.92 3.75 9.92
C MET A 9 5.35 5.11 10.47
N LYS A 10 6.66 5.32 10.69
CA LYS A 10 7.24 6.61 11.10
C LYS A 10 8.17 7.13 10.01
N ALA A 11 8.20 8.46 9.84
CA ALA A 11 9.08 9.11 8.86
C ALA A 11 10.58 8.86 9.12
N SER A 12 10.97 8.53 10.35
CA SER A 12 12.34 8.23 10.74
C SER A 12 12.73 6.76 10.60
N ASP A 13 11.80 5.87 10.20
CA ASP A 13 12.11 4.45 10.03
C ASP A 13 13.09 4.26 8.86
N PRO A 14 14.03 3.32 8.97
CA PRO A 14 14.89 2.98 7.84
C PRO A 14 14.08 2.36 6.70
N LEU A 15 14.61 2.47 5.48
CA LEU A 15 14.04 1.76 4.33
C LEU A 15 14.18 0.24 4.54
N PRO A 16 13.18 -0.57 4.15
CA PRO A 16 13.20 -2.02 4.33
C PRO A 16 14.23 -2.73 3.46
N LEU A 17 14.80 -2.02 2.49
CA LEU A 17 15.94 -2.46 1.68
C LEU A 17 16.65 -1.26 1.06
N ASP A 18 17.82 -1.56 0.50
CA ASP A 18 18.54 -0.64 -0.38
C ASP A 18 17.82 -0.48 -1.73
N VAL A 19 17.11 0.64 -1.87
CA VAL A 19 16.32 0.98 -3.06
C VAL A 19 17.17 1.05 -4.33
N ASP A 20 18.49 1.22 -4.25
CA ASP A 20 19.34 1.24 -5.43
C ASP A 20 19.33 -0.09 -6.20
N ARG A 21 18.93 -1.17 -5.52
CA ARG A 21 18.81 -2.51 -6.09
C ARG A 21 17.48 -2.75 -6.82
N LEU A 22 16.54 -1.81 -6.76
CA LEU A 22 15.29 -1.89 -7.51
C LEU A 22 15.55 -1.57 -8.98
N ALA A 23 15.22 -2.51 -9.85
CA ALA A 23 15.24 -2.31 -11.29
C ALA A 23 14.09 -1.36 -11.71
N PRO A 24 14.33 -0.43 -12.65
CA PRO A 24 13.26 0.38 -13.24
C PRO A 24 12.13 -0.50 -13.78
N GLY A 25 10.88 -0.06 -13.60
CA GLY A 25 9.69 -0.84 -13.98
C GLY A 25 9.36 -2.02 -13.07
N ALA A 26 10.13 -2.29 -12.01
CA ALA A 26 9.74 -3.30 -11.02
C ALA A 26 8.48 -2.86 -10.25
N TRP A 27 7.72 -3.83 -9.76
CA TRP A 27 6.60 -3.57 -8.85
C TRP A 27 7.07 -3.48 -7.41
N VAL A 28 6.65 -2.41 -6.72
CA VAL A 28 6.90 -2.16 -5.30
C VAL A 28 5.58 -1.93 -4.59
N GLY A 29 5.18 -2.88 -3.75
CA GLY A 29 3.99 -2.78 -2.92
C GLY A 29 4.35 -2.65 -1.45
N GLU A 30 3.44 -2.08 -0.66
CA GLU A 30 3.51 -2.18 0.79
C GLU A 30 2.14 -2.22 1.45
N VAL A 31 2.12 -2.56 2.74
CA VAL A 31 0.90 -2.63 3.56
C VAL A 31 0.74 -1.45 4.50
N VAL A 32 1.72 -0.55 4.57
CA VAL A 32 1.70 0.63 5.44
C VAL A 32 0.72 1.67 4.87
N MET A 33 -0.11 2.24 5.74
CA MET A 33 -1.18 3.17 5.38
C MET A 33 -1.15 4.48 6.19
N THR A 34 -0.08 4.72 6.94
CA THR A 34 0.08 5.94 7.77
C THR A 34 0.30 7.21 6.94
N GLN A 35 0.66 7.06 5.66
CA GLN A 35 0.87 8.15 4.71
C GLN A 35 0.41 7.69 3.33
N GLU A 36 -0.01 8.61 2.46
CA GLU A 36 -0.43 8.25 1.10
C GLU A 36 0.72 7.63 0.29
N TYR A 37 1.92 8.19 0.47
CA TYR A 37 3.17 7.70 -0.11
C TYR A 37 4.24 7.71 0.97
N THR A 38 4.63 6.53 1.46
CA THR A 38 5.72 6.37 2.42
C THR A 38 7.08 6.68 1.78
N PRO A 39 8.16 6.80 2.57
CA PRO A 39 9.50 6.95 2.04
C PRO A 39 9.90 5.87 1.02
N LEU A 40 9.46 4.62 1.22
CA LEU A 40 9.71 3.53 0.28
C LEU A 40 9.02 3.76 -1.06
N LEU A 41 7.73 4.12 -1.08
CA LEU A 41 7.01 4.33 -2.33
C LEU A 41 7.55 5.54 -3.09
N ARG A 42 7.92 6.60 -2.38
CA ARG A 42 8.56 7.77 -2.99
C ARG A 42 9.90 7.41 -3.64
N ALA A 43 10.72 6.63 -2.94
CA ALA A 43 11.98 6.14 -3.49
C ALA A 43 11.77 5.23 -4.71
N ALA A 44 10.78 4.34 -4.67
CA ALA A 44 10.42 3.49 -5.80
C ALA A 44 9.94 4.30 -7.02
N GLN A 45 9.08 5.31 -6.81
CA GLN A 45 8.66 6.22 -7.87
C GLN A 45 9.84 6.98 -8.49
N ALA A 46 10.78 7.46 -7.67
CA ALA A 46 11.99 8.13 -8.15
C ALA A 46 12.86 7.22 -9.04
N ARG A 47 12.76 5.89 -8.85
CA ARG A 47 13.41 4.86 -9.70
C ARG A 47 12.53 4.35 -10.84
N GLN A 48 11.41 5.02 -11.13
CA GLN A 48 10.48 4.63 -12.19
C GLN A 48 9.90 3.21 -11.98
N CYS A 49 9.78 2.78 -10.72
CA CYS A 49 9.07 1.56 -10.38
C CYS A 49 7.56 1.80 -10.40
N HIS A 50 6.80 0.74 -10.68
CA HIS A 50 5.37 0.72 -10.42
C HIS A 50 5.13 0.55 -8.93
N ILE A 51 4.12 1.24 -8.41
CA ILE A 51 3.79 1.20 -6.97
C ILE A 51 2.38 0.69 -6.72
N GLN A 52 2.21 -0.01 -5.59
CA GLN A 52 0.92 -0.36 -5.02
C GLN A 52 0.88 0.14 -3.58
N ARG A 53 -0.06 1.05 -3.27
CA ARG A 53 -0.21 1.62 -1.92
C ARG A 53 -0.90 0.63 -0.99
N GLY A 54 -0.67 0.77 0.32
CA GLY A 54 -1.35 -0.05 1.32
C GLY A 54 -2.88 0.08 1.26
N THR A 55 -3.39 1.29 1.02
CA THR A 55 -4.83 1.54 0.90
C THR A 55 -5.46 0.81 -0.29
N ASP A 56 -4.74 0.66 -1.40
CA ASP A 56 -5.21 -0.12 -2.55
C ASP A 56 -5.35 -1.60 -2.20
N MET A 57 -4.44 -2.15 -1.37
CA MET A 57 -4.54 -3.52 -0.85
C MET A 57 -5.73 -3.68 0.10
N LEU A 58 -5.99 -2.71 0.96
CA LEU A 58 -7.11 -2.73 1.90
C LEU A 58 -8.46 -2.84 1.17
N PHE A 59 -8.64 -2.11 0.08
CA PHE A 59 -9.87 -2.18 -0.71
C PHE A 59 -10.12 -3.55 -1.32
N GLU A 60 -9.08 -4.29 -1.69
CA GLU A 60 -9.20 -5.67 -2.16
C GLU A 60 -9.49 -6.66 -1.01
N MET A 61 -9.07 -6.34 0.22
CA MET A 61 -9.26 -7.19 1.40
C MET A 61 -10.65 -7.07 2.04
N ILE A 62 -11.20 -5.85 2.13
CA ILE A 62 -12.51 -5.58 2.77
C ILE A 62 -13.62 -6.53 2.27
N PRO A 63 -13.79 -6.79 0.96
CA PRO A 63 -14.82 -7.71 0.48
C PRO A 63 -14.69 -9.12 1.07
N ALA A 64 -13.46 -9.59 1.29
CA ALA A 64 -13.22 -10.90 1.90
C ALA A 64 -13.58 -10.90 3.40
N TYR A 65 -13.26 -9.84 4.14
CA TYR A 65 -13.66 -9.70 5.53
C TYR A 65 -15.18 -9.62 5.69
N LEU A 66 -15.86 -8.84 4.86
CA LEU A 66 -17.33 -8.74 4.89
C LEU A 66 -17.99 -10.10 4.66
N ARG A 67 -17.51 -10.87 3.67
CA ARG A 67 -17.98 -12.25 3.45
C ARG A 67 -17.71 -13.16 4.64
N PHE A 68 -16.53 -13.08 5.25
CA PHE A 68 -16.16 -13.92 6.39
C PHE A 68 -17.07 -13.69 7.61
N PHE A 69 -17.44 -12.43 7.86
CA PHE A 69 -18.30 -12.05 8.99
C PHE A 69 -19.81 -12.02 8.68
N ASP A 70 -20.22 -12.55 7.52
CA ASP A 70 -21.62 -12.55 7.05
C ASP A 70 -22.26 -11.15 7.00
N LEU A 71 -21.46 -10.15 6.60
CA LEU A 71 -21.88 -8.76 6.41
C LEU A 71 -22.16 -8.48 4.93
N PRO A 72 -23.00 -7.47 4.59
CA PRO A 72 -23.21 -7.04 3.21
C PRO A 72 -21.88 -6.70 2.53
N VAL A 73 -21.62 -7.36 1.39
CA VAL A 73 -20.36 -7.19 0.65
C VAL A 73 -20.35 -5.89 -0.14
N ALA A 74 -19.23 -5.18 -0.10
CA ALA A 74 -18.91 -4.08 -0.99
C ALA A 74 -17.84 -4.51 -2.01
N THR A 75 -17.88 -3.95 -3.21
CA THR A 75 -16.82 -4.13 -4.22
C THR A 75 -15.64 -3.18 -3.96
N PRO A 76 -14.41 -3.54 -4.36
CA PRO A 76 -13.27 -2.62 -4.29
C PRO A 76 -13.55 -1.28 -4.98
N GLU A 77 -14.26 -1.28 -6.11
CA GLU A 77 -14.65 -0.07 -6.84
C GLU A 77 -15.54 0.84 -5.99
N GLN A 78 -16.59 0.29 -5.35
CA GLN A 78 -17.45 1.05 -4.45
C GLN A 78 -16.65 1.65 -3.28
N LEU A 79 -15.73 0.87 -2.71
CA LEU A 79 -14.89 1.34 -1.61
C LEU A 79 -13.98 2.49 -2.06
N ARG A 80 -13.37 2.39 -3.24
CA ARG A 80 -12.55 3.48 -3.82
C ARG A 80 -13.36 4.76 -4.07
N THR A 81 -14.62 4.63 -4.48
CA THR A 81 -15.51 5.79 -4.71
C THR A 81 -15.96 6.46 -3.41
N LEU A 82 -16.18 5.68 -2.35
CA LEU A 82 -16.81 6.16 -1.12
C LEU A 82 -15.83 6.46 0.03
N ALA A 83 -14.60 5.97 -0.04
CA ALA A 83 -13.66 6.08 1.06
C ALA A 83 -13.19 7.53 1.28
N GLU A 84 -13.34 8.02 2.51
CA GLU A 84 -12.75 9.26 2.98
C GLU A 84 -11.41 8.99 3.68
N ILE A 85 -10.34 8.80 2.91
CA ILE A 85 -9.01 8.56 3.50
C ILE A 85 -8.39 9.89 3.93
N ARG A 86 -7.92 9.94 5.18
CA ARG A 86 -7.11 11.03 5.74
C ARG A 86 -5.78 10.46 6.20
N TYR A 87 -4.69 11.09 5.79
CA TYR A 87 -3.32 10.70 6.11
C TYR A 87 -2.70 11.69 7.10
#